data_AF-A0A951Q1C7-F1
#
_entry.id   AF-A0A951Q1C7-F1
#
_cell.length_a   1.000
_cell.length_b   1.000
_cell.length_c   1.000
_cell.angle_alpha   90.00
_cell.angle_beta   90.00
_cell.angle_gamma   90.00
#
_symmetry.space_group_name_H-M   'P 1'
#
loop_
_entity.id
_entity.type
_entity.pdbx_description
1 polymer ?
#
loop_
_entity_poly.entity_id
_entity_poly.type
_entity_poly.pdbx_seq_one_letter_code
_entity_poly.pdbx_strand_id
1 'polypeptide(L)' 'MGRLSNISGKEAVKIFEKFGYVLDHQTGSHMILWHEFKPILSIPNHQELAPGLLRSLIR' A
#
# COMPACT_ATOMS: atom_id res chain seq x y z
N MET A 1 -3.29 11.32 -19.11
CA MET A 1 -3.70 10.82 -17.78
C MET A 1 -2.65 9.85 -17.27
N GLY A 2 -2.19 10.02 -16.02
CA GLY A 2 -1.02 9.30 -15.47
C GLY A 2 -1.30 7.83 -15.17
N ARG A 3 -0.34 6.97 -15.54
CA ARG A 3 -0.29 5.49 -15.46
C ARG A 3 -0.49 4.83 -14.07
N LEU A 4 -0.98 5.56 -13.07
CA LEU A 4 -1.13 5.08 -11.69
C LEU A 4 -2.60 4.91 -11.26
N SER A 5 -3.56 5.26 -12.13
CA SER A 5 -4.98 4.97 -11.92
C SER A 5 -5.19 3.45 -11.98
N ASN A 6 -5.96 2.87 -11.06
CA ASN A 6 -6.42 1.46 -11.03
C ASN A 6 -5.62 0.45 -10.19
N ILE A 7 -4.71 0.87 -9.30
CA ILE A 7 -4.10 -0.09 -8.36
C ILE A 7 -5.04 -0.26 -7.15
N SER A 8 -5.47 -1.50 -6.90
CA SER A 8 -6.24 -1.84 -5.69
C SER A 8 -5.33 -1.88 -4.46
N GLY A 9 -5.92 -1.77 -3.26
CA GLY A 9 -5.15 -1.91 -2.02
C GLY A 9 -4.36 -3.22 -1.94
N LYS A 10 -4.94 -4.31 -2.44
CA LYS A 10 -4.29 -5.64 -2.48
C LYS A 10 -3.11 -5.66 -3.44
N GLU A 11 -3.23 -5.03 -4.60
CA GLU A 11 -2.12 -4.93 -5.55
C GLU A 11 -0.99 -4.05 -4.98
N ALA A 12 -1.33 -2.98 -4.27
CA ALA A 12 -0.34 -2.17 -3.57
C ALA A 12 0.42 -2.99 -2.51
N VAL A 13 -0.28 -3.77 -1.67
CA VAL A 13 0.33 -4.69 -0.68
C VAL A 13 1.33 -5.62 -1.37
N LYS A 14 0.94 -6.31 -2.45
CA LYS A 14 1.84 -7.21 -3.19
C LYS A 14 3.08 -6.50 -3.74
N ILE A 15 2.95 -5.24 -4.16
CA ILE A 15 4.09 -4.45 -4.62
C ILE A 15 5.01 -4.16 -3.44
N PHE A 16 4.48 -3.68 -2.32
CA PHE A 16 5.27 -3.40 -1.11
C PHE A 16 5.91 -4.67 -0.53
N GLU A 17 5.26 -5.82 -0.62
CA GLU A 17 5.86 -7.11 -0.26
C GLU A 17 7.13 -7.42 -1.05
N LYS A 18 7.16 -7.10 -2.35
CA LYS A 18 8.39 -7.21 -3.17
C LYS A 18 9.49 -6.24 -2.75
N PHE A 19 9.14 -5.14 -2.08
CA PHE A 19 10.09 -4.18 -1.51
C PHE A 19 10.54 -4.56 -0.09
N GLY A 20 10.13 -5.72 0.43
CA GLY A 20 10.52 -6.21 1.76
C GLY A 20 9.56 -5.83 2.88
N TYR A 21 8.40 -5.23 2.57
CA TYR A 21 7.35 -5.05 3.57
C TYR A 21 6.62 -6.36 3.82
N VAL A 22 6.05 -6.52 5.00
CA VAL A 22 5.25 -7.68 5.39
C VAL A 22 3.91 -7.18 5.91
N LEU A 23 2.81 -7.82 5.49
CA LEU A 23 1.50 -7.52 6.04
C LEU A 23 1.46 -7.99 7.51
N ASP A 24 1.32 -7.04 8.43
CA ASP A 24 1.27 -7.32 9.88
C ASP A 24 -0.15 -7.69 10.31
N HIS A 25 -1.09 -6.74 10.17
CA HIS A 25 -2.51 -6.97 10.42
C HIS A 25 -3.40 -6.02 9.63
N GLN A 26 -4.71 -6.32 9.57
CA GLN A 26 -5.71 -5.44 8.98
C GLN A 26 -6.64 -4.91 10.08
N THR A 27 -6.75 -3.58 10.16
CA THR A 27 -7.68 -2.88 11.06
C THR A 27 -8.77 -2.23 10.22
N GLY A 28 -9.97 -2.84 10.24
CA GLY A 28 -11.10 -2.37 9.43
C GLY A 28 -10.77 -2.43 7.93
N SER A 29 -10.87 -1.29 7.24
CA SER A 29 -10.47 -1.19 5.84
C SER A 29 -8.98 -0.91 5.64
N HIS A 30 -8.15 -0.81 6.67
CA HIS A 30 -6.72 -0.48 6.52
C HIS A 30 -5.83 -1.69 6.77
N MET A 31 -4.94 -1.98 5.83
CA MET A 31 -3.91 -3.01 5.91
C MET A 31 -2.60 -2.38 6.36
N ILE A 32 -2.07 -2.85 7.48
CA ILE A 32 -0.82 -2.34 8.06
C ILE A 32 0.34 -3.21 7.60
N LEU A 33 1.30 -2.60 6.91
CA LEU A 33 2.54 -3.25 6.52
C LEU A 33 3.70 -2.80 7.40
N TRP A 34 4.45 -3.78 7.87
CA TRP A 34 5.65 -3.60 8.66
C TRP A 34 6.90 -3.87 7.81
N HIS A 35 8.01 -3.23 8.16
CA HIS A 35 9.32 -3.48 7.54
C HIS A 35 10.41 -3.22 8.58
N GLU A 36 11.50 -3.99 8.53
CA GLU A 36 12.58 -3.91 9.51
C GLU A 36 13.30 -2.54 9.51
N PHE A 37 13.67 -2.04 8.33
CA PHE A 37 14.41 -0.78 8.15
C PHE A 37 13.57 0.44 7.71
N LYS A 38 12.26 0.29 7.48
CA LYS A 38 11.40 1.34 6.90
C LYS A 38 10.17 1.58 7.79
N PRO A 39 9.58 2.78 7.76
CA PRO A 39 8.40 3.08 8.57
C PRO A 39 7.21 2.19 8.18
N ILE A 40 6.32 1.95 9.14
CA ILE A 40 5.08 1.21 8.96
C ILE A 40 4.20 1.93 7.93
N LEU A 41 3.64 1.19 6.97
CA LEU A 41 2.73 1.72 5.96
C LEU A 41 1.29 1.29 6.25
N SER A 42 0.35 2.21 6.10
CA SER A 42 -1.08 1.91 6.17
C SER A 42 -1.70 2.04 4.77
N ILE A 43 -2.23 0.94 4.25
CA ILE A 43 -2.82 0.87 2.91
C ILE A 43 -4.32 0.58 3.02
N PRO A 44 -5.21 1.44 2.48
CA PRO A 44 -6.63 1.14 2.42
C PRO A 44 -6.90 -0.06 1.51
N ASN A 45 -7.69 -1.02 1.98
CA ASN A 45 -8.20 -2.18 1.27
C ASN A 45 -9.43 -1.81 0.43
N HIS A 46 -9.24 -0.88 -0.49
CA HIS A 46 -10.27 -0.44 -1.43
C HIS A 46 -9.99 -1.02 -2.83
N GLN A 47 -11.03 -1.15 -3.65
CA GLN A 47 -10.92 -1.69 -5.02
C GLN A 47 -10.05 -0.80 -5.91
N GLU A 48 -10.07 0.51 -5.67
CA GLU A 48 -9.25 1.48 -6.39
C GLU A 48 -8.63 2.46 -5.39
N LEU A 49 -7.30 2.57 -5.41
CA LEU A 49 -6.59 3.60 -4.69
C LEU A 49 -6.32 4.78 -5.61
N ALA A 50 -6.54 5.99 -5.07
CA ALA A 50 -6.19 7.21 -5.79
C ALA A 50 -4.67 7.21 -6.08
N PRO A 51 -4.23 7.56 -7.30
CA PRO A 51 -2.81 7.58 -7.66
C PRO A 51 -1.98 8.53 -6.79
N GLY A 52 -2.61 9.57 -6.21
CA GLY A 52 -1.98 10.48 -5.26
C GLY A 52 -1.60 9.81 -3.94
N LEU A 53 -2.38 8.82 -3.48
CA LEU A 53 -2.10 8.07 -2.26
C LEU A 53 -0.84 7.21 -2.44
N LEU A 54 -0.73 6.51 -3.57
CA LEU A 54 0.44 5.68 -3.87
C LEU A 54 1.72 6.51 -4.00
N ARG A 55 1.63 7.69 -4.62
CA ARG A 55 2.76 8.63 -4.66
C ARG A 55 3.15 9.13 -3.27
N SER A 56 2.19 9.34 -2.38
CA SER A 56 2.47 9.75 -1.00
C SER A 56 3.12 8.64 -0.17
N LEU A 57 2.85 7.37 -0.49
CA LEU A 57 3.44 6.20 0.20
C LEU A 57 4.84 5.84 -0.30
N ILE A 58 5.24 6.31 -1.49
CA ILE A 58 6.57 6.08 -2.09
C ILE A 58 7.58 7.17 -1.70
N ARG A 59 7.13 8.34 -1.23
CA ARG A 59 8.01 9.48 -0.92
C ARG A 59 8.81 9.29 0.36
#